data_AF-A0A2I0TFN4-F1
#
_entry.id   AF-A0A2I0TFN4-F1
#
_cell.length_a   1.000
_cell.length_b   1.000
_cell.length_c   1.000
_cell.angle_alpha   90.00
_cell.angle_beta   90.00
_cell.angle_gamma   90.00
#
_symmetry.space_group_name_H-M   'P 1'
#
loop_
_entity.id
_entity.type
_entity.pdbx_description
1 polymer ?
#
loop_
_entity_poly.entity_id
_entity_poly.type
_entity_poly.pdbx_seq_one_letter_code
_entity_poly.pdbx_strand_id
1 'polypeptide(L)'
;MPWQQVADRKSPAQLKEEIRRGFAGLEEPLAGLLDMLESSSDWKGKGHSLGYCITAELQLWMKEHPAVQQSGIKLKKLQDRVLRILAQCPANLLDPLISIYQLHTADRNYLLEHVSHLYHKGHYKEAAMLSIKLKLQPDQDVEKMCTPLMLQDKTNLVEDYVGEYPELQSKLLQILDTWCEPGFNISSITRQYQGLSRYKPDKFNRKMLSKLVFRLLDRFNVDPDSYSLKAAKSSGSSRGKWLSVRKAGGGWGFLV
;
A
#
# COMPACT_ATOMS: atom_id res chain seq x y z
N MET A 1 -9.29 -10.79 -32.11
CA MET A 1 -10.65 -10.72 -31.53
C MET A 1 -10.54 -10.38 -30.05
N PRO A 2 -11.39 -9.52 -29.47
CA PRO A 2 -11.27 -9.07 -28.09
C PRO A 2 -11.65 -10.19 -27.10
N TRP A 3 -10.78 -10.47 -26.12
CA TRP A 3 -10.89 -11.56 -25.14
C TRP A 3 -12.17 -11.55 -24.28
N GLN A 4 -12.88 -10.41 -24.21
CA GLN A 4 -14.13 -10.28 -23.44
C GLN A 4 -15.29 -11.13 -24.00
N GLN A 5 -15.43 -11.26 -25.32
CA GLN A 5 -16.55 -12.01 -25.91
C GLN A 5 -16.42 -13.54 -25.75
N VAL A 6 -15.20 -14.04 -25.49
CA VAL A 6 -14.94 -15.47 -25.24
C VAL A 6 -15.27 -15.84 -23.79
N ALA A 7 -15.16 -14.88 -22.85
CA ALA A 7 -15.45 -15.10 -21.44
C ALA A 7 -16.95 -15.23 -21.14
N ASP A 8 -17.81 -14.48 -21.85
CA ASP A 8 -19.26 -14.46 -21.58
C ASP A 8 -20.03 -15.74 -22.01
N ARG A 9 -19.38 -16.65 -22.75
CA ARG A 9 -20.04 -17.89 -23.27
C ARG A 9 -19.56 -19.18 -22.63
N LYS A 10 -18.53 -19.15 -21.77
CA LYS A 10 -17.92 -20.35 -21.17
C LYS A 10 -18.25 -20.41 -19.68
N SER A 11 -18.45 -21.62 -19.14
CA SER A 11 -18.60 -21.78 -17.69
C SER A 11 -17.29 -21.40 -16.98
N PRO A 12 -17.33 -20.96 -15.70
CA PRO A 12 -16.11 -20.61 -14.96
C PRO A 12 -15.07 -21.74 -14.92
N ALA A 13 -15.50 -23.00 -14.93
CA ALA A 13 -14.63 -24.16 -14.98
C ALA A 13 -13.95 -24.32 -16.36
N GLN A 14 -14.69 -24.10 -17.45
CA GLN A 14 -14.14 -24.14 -18.81
C GLN A 14 -13.13 -23.01 -19.05
N LEU A 15 -13.40 -21.82 -18.51
CA LEU A 15 -12.45 -20.69 -18.62
C LEU A 15 -11.11 -21.02 -17.95
N LYS A 16 -11.13 -21.63 -16.77
CA LYS A 16 -9.91 -22.02 -16.05
C LYS A 16 -9.09 -23.07 -16.81
N GLU A 17 -9.76 -24.08 -17.35
CA GLU A 17 -9.11 -25.13 -18.15
C GLU A 17 -8.43 -24.54 -19.40
N GLU A 18 -9.09 -23.61 -20.08
CA GLU A 18 -8.56 -22.94 -21.25
C GLU A 18 -7.35 -22.04 -20.91
N ILE A 19 -7.40 -21.36 -19.77
CA ILE A 19 -6.25 -20.58 -19.26
C ILE A 19 -5.06 -21.51 -19.01
N ARG A 20 -5.28 -22.65 -18.36
CA ARG A 20 -4.22 -23.64 -18.07
C ARG A 20 -3.62 -24.22 -19.34
N ARG A 21 -4.45 -24.61 -20.30
CA ARG A 21 -4.00 -25.06 -21.63
C ARG A 21 -3.20 -23.99 -22.36
N GLY A 22 -3.65 -22.74 -22.26
CA GLY A 22 -2.94 -21.58 -22.78
C GLY A 22 -1.53 -21.48 -22.21
N PHE A 23 -1.38 -21.56 -20.89
CA PHE A 23 -0.06 -21.53 -20.24
C PHE A 23 0.81 -22.74 -20.57
N ALA A 24 0.23 -23.94 -20.63
CA ALA A 24 0.97 -25.15 -21.02
C ALA A 24 1.50 -25.10 -22.46
N GLY A 25 0.86 -24.32 -23.35
CA GLY A 25 1.32 -24.10 -24.72
C GLY A 25 2.35 -22.99 -24.88
N LEU A 26 2.67 -22.22 -23.83
CA LEU A 26 3.65 -21.13 -23.89
C LEU A 26 5.05 -21.62 -23.50
N GLU A 27 6.07 -21.23 -24.28
CA GLU A 27 7.47 -21.49 -23.93
C GLU A 27 7.90 -20.74 -22.67
N GLU A 28 7.44 -19.50 -22.49
CA GLU A 28 7.73 -18.66 -21.32
C GLU A 28 6.44 -18.16 -20.66
N PRO A 29 5.76 -19.00 -19.83
CA PRO A 29 4.45 -18.66 -19.24
C PRO A 29 4.44 -17.39 -18.38
N LEU A 30 5.55 -17.12 -17.68
CA LEU A 30 5.72 -15.90 -16.87
C LEU A 30 5.80 -14.64 -17.75
N ALA A 31 6.57 -14.69 -18.85
CA ALA A 31 6.64 -13.58 -19.79
C ALA A 31 5.29 -13.36 -20.48
N GLY A 32 4.61 -14.46 -20.86
CA GLY A 32 3.28 -14.41 -21.47
C GLY A 32 2.22 -13.77 -20.57
N LEU A 33 2.27 -14.00 -19.25
CA LEU A 33 1.39 -13.29 -18.31
C LEU A 33 1.63 -11.77 -18.37
N LEU A 34 2.90 -11.32 -18.37
CA LEU A 34 3.21 -9.90 -18.48
C LEU A 34 2.78 -9.34 -19.82
N ASP A 35 2.97 -10.05 -20.93
CA ASP A 35 2.52 -9.63 -22.25
C ASP A 35 0.99 -9.41 -22.27
N MET A 36 0.22 -10.31 -21.64
CA MET A 36 -1.24 -10.17 -21.51
C MET A 36 -1.64 -8.97 -20.64
N LEU A 37 -0.93 -8.72 -19.53
CA LEU A 37 -1.20 -7.59 -18.63
C LEU A 37 -0.73 -6.26 -19.23
N GLU A 38 0.33 -6.24 -20.02
CA GLU A 38 0.83 -5.03 -20.69
C GLU A 38 -0.04 -4.66 -21.90
N SER A 39 -0.60 -5.63 -22.62
CA SER A 39 -1.36 -5.41 -23.86
C SER A 39 -2.84 -5.05 -23.66
N SER A 40 -3.45 -5.40 -22.54
CA SER A 40 -4.87 -5.09 -22.27
C SER A 40 -4.99 -4.04 -21.17
N SER A 41 -5.82 -3.02 -21.35
CA SER A 41 -6.24 -2.14 -20.26
C SER A 41 -7.41 -2.72 -19.45
N ASP A 42 -7.99 -3.83 -19.90
CA ASP A 42 -9.32 -4.30 -19.48
C ASP A 42 -9.29 -5.09 -18.17
N TRP A 43 -8.11 -5.42 -17.66
CA TRP A 43 -7.94 -5.95 -16.30
C TRP A 43 -8.13 -4.88 -15.21
N LYS A 44 -8.21 -3.59 -15.56
CA LYS A 44 -8.39 -2.44 -14.64
C LYS A 44 -9.83 -2.32 -14.06
N GLY A 45 -10.73 -3.27 -14.35
CA GLY A 45 -12.07 -3.34 -13.77
C GLY A 45 -12.09 -3.68 -12.27
N LYS A 46 -13.13 -3.24 -11.55
CA LYS A 46 -13.34 -3.54 -10.12
C LYS A 46 -13.84 -4.98 -9.93
N GLY A 47 -13.04 -5.82 -9.26
CA GLY A 47 -13.43 -7.15 -8.77
C GLY A 47 -13.50 -8.23 -9.85
N HIS A 48 -12.99 -9.43 -9.56
CA HIS A 48 -12.94 -10.60 -10.46
C HIS A 48 -12.56 -10.27 -11.92
N SER A 49 -11.64 -9.32 -12.11
CA SER A 49 -11.19 -8.98 -13.45
C SER A 49 -10.49 -10.18 -14.06
N LEU A 50 -10.63 -10.37 -15.37
CA LEU A 50 -10.00 -11.46 -16.12
C LEU A 50 -8.50 -11.59 -15.79
N GLY A 51 -7.81 -10.46 -15.56
CA GLY A 51 -6.41 -10.44 -15.13
C GLY A 51 -6.17 -11.16 -13.79
N TYR A 52 -7.06 -11.01 -12.81
CA TYR A 52 -6.99 -11.76 -11.55
C TYR A 52 -7.20 -13.26 -11.76
N CYS A 53 -8.20 -13.65 -12.56
CA CYS A 53 -8.44 -15.07 -12.87
C CYS A 53 -7.24 -15.71 -13.57
N ILE A 54 -6.67 -15.03 -14.57
CA ILE A 54 -5.49 -15.51 -15.30
C ILE A 54 -4.29 -15.65 -14.35
N THR A 55 -4.05 -14.63 -13.52
CA THR A 55 -2.90 -14.61 -12.59
C THR A 55 -3.04 -15.68 -11.50
N ALA A 56 -4.25 -15.85 -10.94
CA ALA A 56 -4.53 -16.86 -9.94
C ALA A 56 -4.39 -18.29 -10.49
N GLU A 57 -4.88 -18.54 -11.71
CA GLU A 57 -4.73 -19.86 -12.34
C GLU A 57 -3.27 -20.14 -12.71
N LEU A 58 -2.48 -19.14 -13.14
CA LEU A 58 -1.04 -19.32 -13.32
C LEU A 58 -0.36 -19.71 -12.00
N GLN A 59 -0.68 -19.02 -10.91
CA GLN A 59 -0.11 -19.30 -9.61
C GLN A 59 -0.43 -20.73 -9.13
N LEU A 60 -1.64 -21.24 -9.42
CA LEU A 60 -2.01 -22.63 -9.15
C LEU A 60 -1.24 -23.60 -10.06
N TRP A 61 -1.20 -23.33 -11.36
CA TRP A 61 -0.51 -24.17 -12.34
C TRP A 61 1.00 -24.31 -12.07
N MET A 62 1.64 -23.23 -11.59
CA MET A 62 3.05 -23.25 -11.17
C MET A 62 3.34 -24.19 -9.99
N LYS A 63 2.34 -24.47 -9.13
CA LYS A 63 2.52 -25.47 -8.05
C LYS A 63 2.64 -26.89 -8.60
N GLU A 64 1.96 -27.16 -9.71
CA GLU A 64 2.03 -28.44 -10.42
C GLU A 64 3.27 -28.51 -11.33
N HIS A 65 3.84 -27.36 -11.72
CA HIS A 65 4.94 -27.24 -12.68
C HIS A 65 6.08 -26.34 -12.16
N PRO A 66 6.82 -26.75 -11.10
CA PRO A 66 7.84 -25.91 -10.48
C PRO A 66 9.00 -25.54 -11.41
N ALA A 67 9.24 -26.30 -12.48
CA ALA A 67 10.27 -26.03 -13.49
C ALA A 67 10.05 -24.71 -14.26
N VAL A 68 8.83 -24.16 -14.24
CA VAL A 68 8.48 -22.87 -14.87
C VAL A 68 9.14 -21.70 -14.13
N GLN A 69 9.50 -21.88 -12.86
CA GLN A 69 10.10 -20.82 -12.07
C GLN A 69 11.45 -20.39 -12.68
N GLN A 70 11.55 -19.11 -13.01
CA GLN A 70 12.78 -18.54 -13.53
C GLN A 70 13.70 -18.10 -12.39
N SER A 71 15.01 -18.11 -12.65
CA SER A 71 16.05 -17.66 -11.73
C SER A 71 17.11 -16.81 -12.45
N GLY A 72 17.99 -16.18 -11.68
CA GLY A 72 19.11 -15.39 -12.21
C GLY A 72 18.66 -14.20 -13.07
N ILE A 73 19.33 -14.01 -14.22
CA ILE A 73 19.13 -12.84 -15.09
C ILE A 73 17.72 -12.82 -15.70
N LYS A 74 17.15 -13.97 -16.05
CA LYS A 74 15.81 -14.04 -16.62
C LYS A 74 14.76 -13.55 -15.62
N LEU A 75 14.85 -13.99 -14.36
CA LEU A 75 13.98 -13.51 -13.29
C LEU A 75 14.10 -12.00 -13.08
N LYS A 76 15.33 -11.45 -13.04
CA LYS A 76 15.54 -10.00 -12.90
C LYS A 76 14.83 -9.20 -13.99
N LYS A 77 14.93 -9.64 -15.26
CA LYS A 77 14.23 -8.99 -16.38
C LYS A 77 12.71 -9.01 -16.20
N LEU A 78 12.14 -10.11 -15.68
CA LEU A 78 10.72 -10.19 -15.37
C LEU A 78 10.32 -9.30 -14.18
N GLN A 79 11.15 -9.23 -13.15
CA GLN A 79 10.94 -8.33 -12.00
C GLN A 79 10.90 -6.87 -12.45
N ASP A 80 11.81 -6.45 -13.35
CA ASP A 80 11.81 -5.10 -13.92
C ASP A 80 10.53 -4.78 -14.68
N ARG A 81 10.05 -5.75 -15.47
CA ARG A 81 8.79 -5.62 -16.20
C ARG A 81 7.60 -5.50 -15.26
N VAL A 82 7.51 -6.39 -14.26
CA VAL A 82 6.35 -6.38 -13.35
C VAL A 82 6.32 -5.08 -12.54
N LEU A 83 7.46 -4.57 -12.07
CA LEU A 83 7.53 -3.30 -11.33
C LEU A 83 6.96 -2.13 -12.14
N ARG A 84 7.21 -2.08 -13.47
CA ARG A 84 6.65 -1.04 -14.34
C ARG A 84 5.12 -1.04 -14.42
N ILE A 85 4.49 -2.21 -14.29
CA ILE A 85 3.03 -2.33 -14.34
C ILE A 85 2.37 -2.31 -12.96
N LEU A 86 3.11 -2.63 -11.88
CA LEU A 86 2.56 -2.74 -10.51
C LEU A 86 1.85 -1.47 -10.05
N ALA A 87 2.36 -0.28 -10.40
CA ALA A 87 1.72 0.98 -10.06
C ALA A 87 0.34 1.18 -10.70
N GLN A 88 0.04 0.44 -11.77
CA GLN A 88 -1.24 0.49 -12.45
C GLN A 88 -2.16 -0.65 -12.02
N CYS A 89 -1.64 -1.66 -11.32
CA CYS A 89 -2.37 -2.84 -10.92
C CYS A 89 -3.38 -2.54 -9.80
N PRO A 90 -4.60 -3.11 -9.85
CA PRO A 90 -5.49 -3.11 -8.71
C PRO A 90 -4.87 -3.88 -7.53
N ALA A 91 -5.25 -3.52 -6.31
CA ALA A 91 -4.64 -4.07 -5.09
C ALA A 91 -4.71 -5.61 -5.00
N ASN A 92 -5.75 -6.23 -5.56
CA ASN A 92 -5.94 -7.68 -5.57
C ASN A 92 -4.95 -8.42 -6.49
N LEU A 93 -4.29 -7.72 -7.42
CA LEU A 93 -3.26 -8.30 -8.28
C LEU A 93 -1.84 -8.16 -7.69
N LEU A 94 -1.63 -7.27 -6.72
CA LEU A 94 -0.30 -7.02 -6.16
C LEU A 94 0.27 -8.27 -5.49
N ASP A 95 -0.48 -8.91 -4.59
CA ASP A 95 0.02 -10.08 -3.84
C ASP A 95 0.37 -11.27 -4.75
N PRO A 96 -0.50 -11.67 -5.71
CA PRO A 96 -0.15 -12.71 -6.67
C PRO A 96 1.08 -12.38 -7.50
N LEU A 97 1.21 -11.14 -7.99
CA LEU A 97 2.37 -10.72 -8.80
C LEU A 97 3.66 -10.71 -7.97
N ILE A 98 3.63 -10.20 -6.74
CA ILE A 98 4.79 -10.23 -5.82
C ILE A 98 5.24 -11.67 -5.58
N SER A 99 4.29 -12.61 -5.44
CA SER A 99 4.57 -14.03 -5.23
C SER A 99 5.17 -14.69 -6.48
N ILE A 100 4.51 -14.57 -7.64
CA ILE A 100 4.91 -15.22 -8.91
C ILE A 100 6.32 -14.78 -9.34
N TYR A 101 6.59 -13.48 -9.28
CA TYR A 101 7.88 -12.90 -9.69
C TYR A 101 8.89 -12.78 -8.55
N GLN A 102 8.58 -13.35 -7.38
CA GLN A 102 9.44 -13.38 -6.20
C GLN A 102 10.05 -12.00 -5.87
N LEU A 103 9.23 -10.93 -5.88
CA LEU A 103 9.78 -9.57 -5.72
C LEU A 103 10.46 -9.35 -4.37
N HIS A 104 10.18 -10.20 -3.37
CA HIS A 104 10.87 -10.20 -2.07
C HIS A 104 12.35 -10.65 -2.16
N THR A 105 12.76 -11.33 -3.24
CA THR A 105 14.16 -11.71 -3.50
C THR A 105 14.89 -10.73 -4.40
N ALA A 106 14.19 -9.71 -4.92
CA ALA A 106 14.79 -8.67 -5.74
C ALA A 106 15.77 -7.81 -4.91
N ASP A 107 16.68 -7.13 -5.60
CA ASP A 107 17.64 -6.24 -4.95
C ASP A 107 16.92 -5.11 -4.21
N ARG A 108 17.24 -4.96 -2.92
CA ARG A 108 16.55 -4.02 -2.03
C ARG A 108 16.75 -2.56 -2.47
N ASN A 109 17.94 -2.20 -2.93
CA ASN A 109 18.23 -0.83 -3.38
C ASN A 109 17.42 -0.50 -4.63
N TYR A 110 17.34 -1.45 -5.56
CA TYR A 110 16.54 -1.30 -6.76
C TYR A 110 15.04 -1.13 -6.45
N LEU A 111 14.51 -1.89 -5.49
CA LEU A 111 13.12 -1.72 -5.05
C LEU A 111 12.89 -0.33 -4.42
N LEU A 112 13.83 0.15 -3.60
CA LEU A 112 13.76 1.50 -3.01
C LEU A 112 13.83 2.60 -4.07
N GLU A 113 14.68 2.45 -5.08
CA GLU A 113 14.74 3.35 -6.24
C GLU A 113 13.41 3.36 -7.00
N HIS A 114 12.79 2.20 -7.19
CA HIS A 114 11.48 2.13 -7.83
C HIS A 114 10.40 2.84 -7.01
N VAL A 115 10.36 2.63 -5.69
CA VAL A 115 9.42 3.35 -4.81
C VAL A 115 9.69 4.86 -4.84
N SER A 116 10.95 5.27 -4.86
CA SER A 116 11.34 6.67 -5.02
C SER A 116 10.83 7.25 -6.34
N HIS A 117 10.93 6.50 -7.45
CA HIS A 117 10.39 6.92 -8.74
C HIS A 117 8.87 7.11 -8.71
N LEU A 118 8.13 6.20 -8.05
CA LEU A 118 6.69 6.34 -7.85
C LEU A 118 6.34 7.58 -7.04
N TYR A 119 7.09 7.84 -5.97
CA TYR A 119 6.94 9.02 -5.13
C TYR A 119 7.12 10.31 -5.94
N HIS A 120 8.19 10.40 -6.73
CA HIS A 120 8.48 11.59 -7.55
C HIS A 120 7.46 11.80 -8.68
N LYS A 121 6.72 10.76 -9.09
CA LYS A 121 5.60 10.87 -10.03
C LYS A 121 4.27 11.24 -9.38
N GLY A 122 4.21 11.35 -8.06
CA GLY A 122 2.98 11.60 -7.30
C GLY A 122 2.11 10.35 -7.06
N HIS A 123 2.62 9.15 -7.36
CA HIS A 123 1.96 7.87 -7.10
C HIS A 123 2.16 7.44 -5.63
N TYR A 124 1.79 8.31 -4.69
CA TYR A 124 2.09 8.15 -3.27
C TYR A 124 1.42 6.91 -2.66
N LYS A 125 0.20 6.59 -3.09
CA LYS A 125 -0.55 5.41 -2.61
C LYS A 125 0.16 4.12 -3.03
N GLU A 126 0.52 4.06 -4.30
CA GLU A 126 1.16 2.91 -4.92
C GLU A 126 2.56 2.70 -4.32
N ALA A 127 3.30 3.79 -4.13
CA ALA A 127 4.59 3.79 -3.44
C ALA A 127 4.46 3.18 -2.04
N ALA A 128 3.55 3.69 -1.20
CA ALA A 128 3.37 3.19 0.16
C ALA A 128 2.83 1.75 0.23
N MET A 129 1.91 1.37 -0.65
CA MET A 129 1.43 0.00 -0.75
C MET A 129 2.57 -0.96 -1.09
N LEU A 130 3.42 -0.61 -2.07
CA LEU A 130 4.56 -1.42 -2.45
C LEU A 130 5.56 -1.54 -1.29
N SER A 131 5.80 -0.44 -0.58
CA SER A 131 6.65 -0.45 0.62
C SER A 131 6.14 -1.41 1.68
N ILE A 132 4.84 -1.39 1.97
CA ILE A 132 4.21 -2.31 2.94
C ILE A 132 4.39 -3.75 2.50
N LYS A 133 4.03 -4.06 1.26
CA LYS A 133 4.04 -5.44 0.76
C LYS A 133 5.45 -6.02 0.66
N LEU A 134 6.46 -5.19 0.40
CA LEU A 134 7.86 -5.60 0.30
C LEU A 134 8.69 -5.30 1.56
N LYS A 135 8.05 -4.84 2.65
CA LYS A 135 8.68 -4.53 3.93
C LYS A 135 9.87 -3.55 3.80
N LEU A 136 9.67 -2.49 3.03
CA LEU A 136 10.67 -1.46 2.74
C LEU A 136 10.58 -0.25 3.68
N GLN A 137 9.54 -0.17 4.52
CA GLN A 137 9.27 1.02 5.33
C GLN A 137 10.43 1.50 6.23
N PRO A 138 11.25 0.62 6.85
CA PRO A 138 12.36 1.05 7.69
C PRO A 138 13.44 1.88 6.98
N ASP A 139 13.64 1.66 5.68
CA ASP A 139 14.66 2.36 4.88
C ASP A 139 14.12 3.64 4.24
N GLN A 140 12.91 4.05 4.60
CA GLN A 140 12.24 5.19 4.01
C GLN A 140 11.94 6.28 5.04
N ASP A 141 11.87 7.49 4.51
CA ASP A 141 11.48 8.66 5.29
C ASP A 141 9.97 8.63 5.55
N VAL A 142 9.60 8.39 6.81
CA VAL A 142 8.20 8.31 7.27
C VAL A 142 7.46 9.61 7.01
N GLU A 143 8.09 10.75 7.22
CA GLU A 143 7.45 12.05 7.00
C GLU A 143 7.12 12.22 5.52
N LYS A 144 8.08 11.97 4.64
CA LYS A 144 7.88 12.07 3.18
C LYS A 144 6.82 11.09 2.70
N MET A 145 6.80 9.86 3.20
CA MET A 145 5.85 8.84 2.74
C MET A 145 4.44 9.04 3.29
N CYS A 146 4.30 9.38 4.58
CA CYS A 146 2.99 9.49 5.23
C CYS A 146 2.30 10.83 4.96
N THR A 147 3.05 11.94 4.86
CA THR A 147 2.47 13.28 4.64
C THR A 147 1.55 13.37 3.42
N PRO A 148 1.93 12.95 2.20
CA PRO A 148 1.06 13.06 1.05
C PRO A 148 -0.16 12.15 1.15
N LEU A 149 -0.07 11.00 1.84
CA LEU A 149 -1.20 10.12 2.09
C LEU A 149 -2.20 10.73 3.07
N MET A 150 -1.68 11.35 4.13
CA MET A 150 -2.46 12.11 5.10
C MET A 150 -3.25 13.22 4.39
N LEU A 151 -2.56 14.00 3.57
CA LEU A 151 -3.16 15.03 2.72
C LEU A 151 -4.13 14.48 1.65
N GLN A 152 -4.23 13.17 1.46
CA GLN A 152 -5.20 12.56 0.55
C GLN A 152 -6.35 11.86 1.28
N ASP A 153 -6.54 12.13 2.58
CA ASP A 153 -7.51 11.44 3.45
C ASP A 153 -7.27 9.91 3.49
N LYS A 154 -6.04 9.42 3.25
CA LYS A 154 -5.67 7.99 3.26
C LYS A 154 -5.06 7.56 4.60
N THR A 155 -5.68 7.95 5.70
CA THR A 155 -5.19 7.65 7.07
C THR A 155 -5.05 6.16 7.34
N ASN A 156 -5.96 5.34 6.81
CA ASN A 156 -5.90 3.88 6.97
C ASN A 156 -4.61 3.31 6.39
N LEU A 157 -4.17 3.79 5.22
CA LEU A 157 -2.93 3.34 4.60
C LEU A 157 -1.70 3.81 5.38
N VAL A 158 -1.76 5.00 5.99
CA VAL A 158 -0.69 5.51 6.87
C VAL A 158 -0.56 4.65 8.12
N GLU A 159 -1.69 4.25 8.70
CA GLU A 159 -1.72 3.34 9.85
C GLU A 159 -1.17 1.97 9.51
N ASP A 160 -1.55 1.42 8.36
CA ASP A 160 -0.99 0.14 7.88
C ASP A 160 0.51 0.27 7.57
N TYR A 161 0.96 1.43 7.09
CA TYR A 161 2.37 1.70 6.78
C TYR A 161 3.26 1.60 8.02
N VAL A 162 2.86 2.24 9.12
CA VAL A 162 3.63 2.22 10.38
C VAL A 162 3.28 1.05 11.31
N GLY A 163 2.18 0.33 11.03
CA GLY A 163 1.56 -0.61 11.96
C GLY A 163 2.48 -1.72 12.47
N GLU A 164 3.42 -2.20 11.65
CA GLU A 164 4.36 -3.26 12.05
C GLU A 164 5.66 -2.73 12.70
N TYR A 165 5.86 -1.40 12.76
CA TYR A 165 7.14 -0.81 13.13
C TYR A 165 6.99 0.25 14.25
N PRO A 166 7.27 -0.11 15.51
CA PRO A 166 7.15 0.80 16.65
C PRO A 166 7.92 2.12 16.47
N GLU A 167 9.12 2.06 15.87
CA GLU A 167 9.91 3.27 15.59
C GLU A 167 9.22 4.23 14.63
N LEU A 168 8.54 3.70 13.61
CA LEU A 168 7.80 4.50 12.63
C LEU A 168 6.50 5.04 13.24
N GLN A 169 5.85 4.28 14.12
CA GLN A 169 4.68 4.75 14.88
C GLN A 169 5.04 5.97 15.74
N SER A 170 6.15 5.89 16.47
CA SER A 170 6.65 7.00 17.29
C SER A 170 7.02 8.22 16.45
N LYS A 171 7.72 8.01 15.32
CA LYS A 171 8.05 9.10 14.38
C LYS A 171 6.78 9.77 13.83
N LEU A 172 5.78 8.98 13.41
CA LEU A 172 4.50 9.51 12.94
C LEU A 172 3.80 10.36 14.00
N LEU A 173 3.75 9.88 15.25
CA LEU A 173 3.13 10.63 16.35
C LEU A 173 3.85 11.96 16.61
N GLN A 174 5.19 11.98 16.56
CA GLN A 174 5.98 13.21 16.69
C GLN A 174 5.68 14.20 15.56
N ILE A 175 5.61 13.72 14.31
CA ILE A 175 5.26 14.56 13.16
C ILE A 175 3.87 15.17 13.36
N LEU A 176 2.86 14.37 13.71
CA LEU A 176 1.50 14.86 13.93
C LEU A 176 1.41 15.84 15.13
N ASP A 177 2.27 15.68 16.13
CA ASP A 177 2.37 16.61 17.26
C ASP A 177 2.85 18.00 16.82
N THR A 178 3.87 18.06 15.95
CA THR A 178 4.34 19.34 15.38
C THR A 178 3.27 20.04 14.55
N TRP A 179 2.43 19.27 13.86
CA TRP A 179 1.32 19.82 13.08
C TRP A 179 0.18 20.35 13.95
N CYS A 180 0.15 19.98 15.24
CA CYS A 180 -0.80 20.52 16.22
C CYS A 180 -0.35 21.86 16.83
N GLU A 181 0.86 22.36 16.52
CA GLU A 181 1.37 23.61 17.10
C GLU A 181 0.66 24.85 16.54
N PRO A 182 0.39 25.87 17.38
CA PRO A 182 -0.17 27.13 16.93
C PRO A 182 0.83 27.84 15.99
N GLY A 183 0.42 28.08 14.74
CA GLY A 183 1.27 28.70 13.71
C GLY A 183 1.74 27.73 12.63
N PHE A 184 1.56 26.42 12.82
CA PHE A 184 1.82 25.45 11.76
C PHE A 184 0.87 25.67 10.58
N ASN A 185 1.43 25.84 9.39
CA ASN A 185 0.67 26.11 8.18
C ASN A 185 0.77 24.93 7.21
N ILE A 186 -0.26 24.09 7.15
CA ILE A 186 -0.26 22.92 6.27
C ILE A 186 -0.19 23.29 4.77
N SER A 187 -0.60 24.52 4.41
CA SER A 187 -0.53 24.97 3.02
C SER A 187 0.91 25.12 2.51
N SER A 188 1.90 25.37 3.37
CA SER A 188 3.31 25.43 2.96
C SER A 188 3.85 24.06 2.56
N ILE A 189 3.35 23.00 3.21
CA ILE A 189 3.72 21.61 2.95
C ILE A 189 3.06 21.11 1.67
N THR A 190 1.77 21.37 1.46
CA THR A 190 1.04 20.90 0.25
C THR A 190 1.69 21.32 -1.07
N ARG A 191 2.40 22.46 -1.09
CA ARG A 191 3.10 22.98 -2.28
C ARG A 191 4.32 22.14 -2.68
N GLN A 192 4.87 21.36 -1.76
CA GLN A 192 6.07 20.54 -2.00
C GLN A 192 5.77 19.21 -2.69
N TYR A 193 4.48 18.82 -2.76
CA TYR A 193 4.05 17.52 -3.28
C TYR A 193 3.34 17.67 -4.63
N GLN A 194 3.78 16.87 -5.60
CA GLN A 194 3.19 16.85 -6.93
C GLN A 194 1.72 16.39 -6.88
N GLY A 195 0.84 17.13 -7.56
CA GLY A 195 -0.58 16.79 -7.65
C GLY A 195 -1.42 17.12 -6.41
N LEU A 196 -0.81 17.62 -5.33
CA LEU A 196 -1.51 18.02 -4.10
C LEU A 196 -1.85 19.52 -4.02
N SER A 197 -1.47 20.31 -5.03
CA SER A 197 -1.77 21.75 -5.09
C SER A 197 -3.27 22.10 -5.13
N ARG A 198 -4.12 21.12 -5.46
CA ARG A 198 -5.59 21.26 -5.49
C ARG A 198 -6.26 20.80 -4.19
N TYR A 199 -5.50 20.30 -3.22
CA TYR A 199 -6.06 19.80 -1.97
C TYR A 199 -6.48 20.97 -1.07
N LYS A 200 -7.70 20.89 -0.50
CA LYS A 200 -8.22 21.95 0.39
C LYS A 200 -7.61 21.77 1.79
N PRO A 201 -6.74 22.70 2.24
CA PRO A 201 -6.09 22.59 3.56
C PRO A 201 -7.09 22.63 4.72
N ASP A 202 -8.31 23.13 4.49
CA ASP A 202 -9.36 23.32 5.50
C ASP A 202 -9.80 22.02 6.21
N LYS A 203 -9.58 20.86 5.58
CA LYS A 203 -9.89 19.55 6.17
C LYS A 203 -8.95 19.14 7.30
N PHE A 204 -7.68 19.57 7.21
CA PHE A 204 -6.66 19.27 8.23
C PHE A 204 -6.68 20.32 9.33
N ASN A 205 -7.79 20.36 10.08
CA ASN A 205 -7.88 21.24 11.24
C ASN A 205 -7.24 20.58 12.47
N ARG A 206 -6.73 21.42 13.39
CA ARG A 206 -6.08 20.99 14.63
C ARG A 206 -6.90 20.01 15.46
N LYS A 207 -8.23 20.15 15.47
CA LYS A 207 -9.13 19.24 16.21
C LYS A 207 -9.12 17.82 15.62
N MET A 208 -9.13 17.69 14.30
CA MET A 208 -9.05 16.41 13.60
C MET A 208 -7.68 15.75 13.83
N LEU A 209 -6.60 16.52 13.73
CA LEU A 209 -5.24 16.07 14.06
C LEU A 209 -5.12 15.57 15.50
N SER A 210 -5.63 16.32 16.47
CA SER A 210 -5.60 15.90 17.88
C SER A 210 -6.38 14.59 18.08
N LYS A 211 -7.59 14.45 17.49
CA LYS A 211 -8.36 13.20 17.54
C LYS A 211 -7.60 12.02 16.94
N LEU A 212 -6.91 12.26 15.81
CA LEU A 212 -6.10 11.24 15.17
C LEU A 212 -4.94 10.79 16.07
N VAL A 213 -4.18 11.72 16.63
CA VAL A 213 -3.08 11.43 17.55
C VAL A 213 -3.57 10.58 18.73
N PHE A 214 -4.69 10.95 19.35
CA PHE A 214 -5.27 10.15 20.43
C PHE A 214 -5.66 8.74 19.99
N ARG A 215 -6.33 8.59 18.84
CA ARG A 215 -6.70 7.27 18.31
C ARG A 215 -5.47 6.40 18.02
N LEU A 216 -4.39 6.99 17.50
CA LEU A 216 -3.14 6.28 17.23
C LEU A 216 -2.39 5.91 18.51
N LEU A 217 -2.39 6.78 19.52
CA LEU A 217 -1.85 6.46 20.85
C LEU A 217 -2.55 5.25 21.47
N ASP A 218 -3.87 5.13 21.31
CA ASP A 218 -4.62 3.94 21.75
C ASP A 218 -4.18 2.71 20.98
N ARG A 219 -4.24 2.82 19.64
CA ARG A 219 -4.01 1.70 18.72
C ARG A 219 -2.61 1.11 18.87
N PHE A 220 -1.61 1.96 19.09
CA PHE A 220 -0.22 1.54 19.23
C PHE A 220 0.19 1.30 20.70
N ASN A 221 -0.74 1.48 21.65
CA ASN A 221 -0.48 1.38 23.08
C ASN A 221 0.72 2.24 23.55
N VAL A 222 0.93 3.38 22.89
CA VAL A 222 2.06 4.28 23.17
C VAL A 222 1.72 5.15 24.39
N ASP A 223 2.65 5.24 25.34
CA ASP A 223 2.49 6.13 26.49
C ASP A 223 2.66 7.60 26.05
N PRO A 224 1.64 8.47 26.21
CA PRO A 224 1.75 9.89 25.88
C PRO A 224 2.91 10.61 26.59
N ASP A 225 3.29 10.12 27.78
CA ASP A 225 4.34 10.72 28.61
C ASP A 225 5.74 10.32 28.13
N SER A 226 5.88 9.17 27.47
CA SER A 226 7.16 8.67 26.95
C SER A 226 7.75 9.50 25.82
N TYR A 227 6.92 10.26 25.09
CA TYR A 227 7.36 11.05 23.93
C TYR A 227 7.16 12.57 24.08
N SER A 228 6.81 13.06 25.28
CA SER A 228 6.64 14.50 25.56
C SER A 228 5.68 15.24 24.62
N LEU A 229 4.72 14.53 24.00
CA LEU A 229 3.80 15.07 22.98
C LEU A 229 3.04 16.30 23.53
N LYS A 230 3.20 17.44 22.85
CA LYS A 230 2.65 18.74 23.26
C LYS A 230 1.14 18.83 23.03
N ALA A 231 0.62 18.16 21.99
CA ALA A 231 -0.80 18.05 21.71
C ALA A 231 -1.54 17.42 22.90
N ALA A 232 -0.98 16.34 23.48
CA ALA A 232 -1.51 15.68 24.67
C ALA A 232 -1.50 16.59 25.92
N LYS A 233 -0.53 17.52 26.02
CA LYS A 233 -0.43 18.50 27.11
C LYS A 233 -1.43 19.66 26.95
N SER A 234 -1.70 20.12 25.73
CA SER A 234 -2.56 21.28 25.46
C SER A 234 -4.06 21.00 25.57
N SER A 235 -4.50 19.75 25.38
CA SER A 235 -5.93 19.37 25.48
C SER A 235 -6.28 18.86 26.88
N GLY A 236 -6.01 19.64 27.93
CA GLY A 236 -6.14 19.21 29.33
C GLY A 236 -7.48 18.53 29.70
N SER A 237 -8.58 18.94 29.08
CA SER A 237 -9.90 18.30 29.24
C SER A 237 -9.97 16.89 28.62
N SER A 238 -9.36 16.69 27.44
CA SER A 238 -9.31 15.39 26.76
C SER A 238 -8.31 14.44 27.41
N ARG A 239 -7.19 14.94 27.95
CA ARG A 239 -6.17 14.14 28.65
C ARG A 239 -6.70 13.55 29.96
N GLY A 240 -7.44 14.33 30.74
CA GLY A 240 -8.10 13.86 31.96
C GLY A 240 -9.14 12.77 31.67
N LYS A 241 -9.93 12.96 30.60
CA LYS A 241 -10.90 11.95 30.14
C LYS A 241 -10.21 10.68 29.64
N TRP A 242 -9.09 10.80 28.93
CA TRP A 242 -8.29 9.69 28.44
C TRP A 242 -7.63 8.86 29.55
N LEU A 243 -6.96 9.52 30.50
CA LEU A 243 -6.34 8.85 31.65
C LEU A 243 -7.39 8.18 32.54
N SER A 244 -8.58 8.79 32.68
CA SER A 244 -9.70 8.20 33.40
C SER A 244 -10.28 6.97 32.69
N VAL A 245 -10.38 6.98 31.34
CA VAL A 245 -10.83 5.83 30.55
C VAL A 245 -9.82 4.68 30.61
N ARG A 246 -8.51 4.96 30.53
CA ARG A 246 -7.46 3.94 30.60
C ARG A 246 -7.36 3.30 32.00
N LYS A 247 -7.58 4.09 33.06
CA LYS A 247 -7.65 3.59 34.45
C LYS A 247 -8.92 2.79 34.75
N ALA A 248 -10.00 2.98 33.99
CA ALA A 248 -11.30 2.37 34.25
C ALA A 248 -11.50 0.94 33.68
N GLY A 249 -10.49 0.34 33.05
CA GLY A 249 -10.56 -1.02 32.52
C GLY A 249 -10.65 -1.05 30.99
N GLY A 250 -9.60 -1.57 30.37
CA GLY A 250 -9.43 -1.63 28.92
C GLY A 250 -10.43 -2.54 28.23
N GLY A 251 -10.91 -2.10 27.07
CA GLY A 251 -11.71 -2.88 26.14
C GLY A 251 -12.88 -2.10 25.55
N TRP A 252 -12.60 -1.14 24.66
CA TRP A 252 -13.63 -0.77 23.68
C TRP A 252 -13.69 -1.87 22.62
N GLY A 253 -14.50 -2.89 22.89
CA GLY A 253 -15.05 -3.71 21.83
C GLY A 253 -15.96 -2.83 20.98
N PHE A 254 -15.51 -2.48 19.78
CA PHE A 254 -16.43 -1.97 18.76
C PHE A 254 -17.16 -3.16 18.15
N LEU A 255 -18.40 -3.35 18.60
CA LEU A 255 -19.41 -4.11 17.87
C LEU A 255 -19.79 -3.31 16.61
N VAL A 256 -19.63 -4.01 15.46
CA VAL A 256 -20.20 -3.83 14.11
C VAL A 256 -19.86 -2.56 13.34
#